data_AF-A0A1B0C361-F1
#
_entry.id   AF-A0A1B0C361-F1
#
_cell.length_a   1.000
_cell.length_b   1.000
_cell.length_c   1.000
_cell.angle_alpha   90.00
_cell.angle_beta   90.00
_cell.angle_gamma   90.00
#
_symmetry.space_group_name_H-M   'P 1'
#
loop_
_entity.id
_entity.type
_entity.pdbx_description
1 polymer ?
#
loop_
_entity_poly.entity_id
_entity_poly.type
_entity_poly.pdbx_seq_one_letter_code
_entity_poly.pdbx_strand_id
1 'polypeptide(L)'
;MELKRLSIWNKITKAIACLVNAMKRKTRVTASPSTLRREYQRQTGYAASSNPIFNFYYGVGRKVCASRGDLWKTMSDDEKESYRTMAKEEKRLKRLRRNVCVKA
;
A
#
# COMPACT_ATOMS: atom_id res chain seq x y z
N MET A 1 5.09 19.30 45.63
CA MET A 1 5.29 19.44 44.17
C MET A 1 5.37 18.10 43.41
N GLU A 2 5.52 16.95 44.09
CA GLU A 2 5.71 15.65 43.42
C GLU A 2 4.44 15.01 42.85
N LEU A 3 3.27 15.19 43.50
CA LEU A 3 2.00 14.60 43.03
C LEU A 3 1.58 15.07 41.63
N LYS A 4 1.88 16.33 41.28
CA LYS A 4 1.60 16.87 39.94
C LYS A 4 2.49 16.23 38.87
N ARG A 5 3.76 15.95 39.17
CA ARG A 5 4.68 15.26 38.25
C ARG A 5 4.22 13.83 37.98
N LEU A 6 3.81 13.09 39.02
CA LEU A 6 3.30 11.73 38.86
C LEU A 6 2.01 11.67 38.02
N SER A 7 1.10 12.65 38.20
CA SER A 7 -0.13 12.74 37.40
C SER A 7 0.14 13.02 35.92
N ILE A 8 1.09 13.91 35.62
CA ILE A 8 1.50 14.23 34.25
C ILE A 8 2.15 13.01 33.59
N TRP A 9 3.06 12.33 34.30
CA TRP A 9 3.69 11.10 33.81
C TRP A 9 2.67 10.00 33.50
N ASN A 10 1.66 9.82 34.34
CA ASN A 10 0.63 8.79 34.13
C ASN A 10 -0.28 9.07 32.93
N LYS A 11 -0.49 10.35 32.58
CA LYS A 11 -1.22 10.74 31.37
C LYS A 11 -0.38 10.50 30.11
N ILE A 12 0.92 10.81 30.18
CA ILE A 12 1.85 10.59 29.07
C ILE A 12 2.00 9.09 28.79
N THR A 13 2.18 8.25 29.82
CA THR A 13 2.29 6.80 29.64
C THR A 13 1.02 6.18 29.07
N LYS A 14 -0.17 6.64 29.51
CA LYS A 14 -1.46 6.22 28.92
C LYS A 14 -1.57 6.63 27.45
N ALA A 15 -1.18 7.84 27.09
CA ALA A 15 -1.19 8.31 25.70
C ALA A 15 -0.24 7.49 24.81
N ILE A 16 0.97 7.21 25.28
CA ILE A 16 1.95 6.37 24.58
C ILE A 16 1.42 4.93 24.44
N ALA A 17 0.83 4.35 25.50
CA ALA A 17 0.24 3.02 25.44
C ALA A 17 -0.94 2.95 24.45
N CYS A 18 -1.79 3.98 24.41
CA CYS A 18 -2.87 4.10 23.42
C CYS A 18 -2.33 4.18 21.99
N LEU A 19 -1.28 4.98 21.75
CA LEU A 19 -0.65 5.10 20.44
C LEU A 19 0.01 3.79 20.00
N VAL A 20 0.78 3.15 20.89
CA VAL A 20 1.42 1.85 20.63
C VAL A 20 0.38 0.77 20.38
N ASN A 21 -0.73 0.74 21.12
CA ASN A 21 -1.80 -0.23 20.91
C ASN A 21 -2.58 0.04 19.62
N ALA A 22 -2.80 1.31 19.25
CA ALA A 22 -3.37 1.68 17.96
C ALA A 22 -2.47 1.27 16.79
N MET A 23 -1.15 1.42 16.93
CA MET A 23 -0.17 0.97 15.94
C MET A 23 -0.03 -0.57 15.89
N LYS A 24 -0.23 -1.26 17.02
CA LYS A 24 -0.29 -2.73 17.09
C LYS A 24 -1.57 -3.32 16.52
N ARG A 25 -2.64 -2.54 16.39
CA ARG A 25 -3.80 -2.89 15.54
C ARG A 25 -3.42 -2.74 14.06
N LYS A 26 -2.38 -3.46 13.64
CA LYS A 26 -2.31 -3.95 12.27
C LYS A 26 -3.49 -4.90 12.16
N THR A 27 -4.60 -4.40 11.63
CA THR A 27 -5.66 -5.23 11.08
C THR A 27 -4.94 -6.26 10.21
N ARG A 28 -4.89 -7.50 10.66
CA ARG A 28 -4.34 -8.63 9.91
C ARG A 28 -5.34 -8.97 8.82
N VAL A 29 -5.70 -7.98 8.00
CA VAL A 29 -6.07 -8.21 6.62
C VAL A 29 -4.76 -8.72 6.05
N THR A 30 -4.64 -10.03 5.89
CA THR A 30 -3.72 -10.55 4.89
C THR A 30 -4.00 -9.71 3.66
N ALA A 31 -3.06 -8.85 3.26
CA ALA A 31 -3.29 -7.88 2.20
C ALA A 31 -3.48 -8.69 0.92
N SER A 32 -4.70 -9.17 0.71
CA SER A 32 -5.05 -9.95 -0.46
C SER A 32 -4.69 -9.08 -1.65
N PRO A 33 -4.11 -9.64 -2.72
CA PRO A 33 -3.80 -8.89 -3.93
C PRO A 33 -4.98 -8.03 -4.40
N SER A 34 -6.21 -8.48 -4.13
CA SER A 34 -7.45 -7.75 -4.36
C SER A 34 -7.61 -6.47 -3.49
N THR A 35 -7.30 -6.54 -2.20
CA THR A 35 -7.31 -5.39 -1.28
C THR A 35 -6.26 -4.36 -1.67
N LEU A 36 -5.04 -4.82 -1.97
CA LEU A 36 -3.93 -3.96 -2.36
C LEU A 36 -4.24 -3.21 -3.66
N ARG A 37 -4.87 -3.89 -4.63
CA ARG A 37 -5.35 -3.29 -5.88
C ARG A 37 -6.48 -2.27 -5.68
N ARG A 38 -7.45 -2.55 -4.80
CA ARG A 38 -8.53 -1.60 -4.48
C ARG A 38 -8.00 -0.36 -3.78
N GLU A 39 -7.07 -0.54 -2.85
CA GLU A 39 -6.45 0.57 -2.14
C GLU A 39 -5.63 1.46 -3.08
N TYR A 40 -4.83 0.83 -3.94
CA TYR A 40 -4.08 1.52 -4.98
C TYR A 40 -5.00 2.36 -5.89
N GLN A 41 -6.14 1.81 -6.32
CA GLN A 41 -7.09 2.54 -7.15
C GLN A 41 -7.73 3.70 -6.40
N ARG A 42 -8.04 3.55 -5.11
CA ARG A 42 -8.56 4.64 -4.26
C ARG A 42 -7.55 5.77 -4.10
N GLN A 43 -6.28 5.46 -3.92
CA GLN A 43 -5.22 6.45 -3.68
C GLN A 43 -4.79 7.18 -4.95
N THR A 44 -4.67 6.46 -6.06
CA THR A 44 -4.13 7.02 -7.31
C THR A 44 -5.21 7.50 -8.26
N GLY A 45 -6.45 7.01 -8.13
CA GLY A 45 -7.52 7.20 -9.11
C GLY A 45 -7.35 6.37 -10.39
N TYR A 46 -6.24 5.64 -10.54
CA TYR A 46 -5.94 4.83 -11.71
C TYR A 46 -6.20 3.35 -11.44
N ALA A 47 -6.73 2.64 -12.45
CA ALA A 47 -6.82 1.19 -12.39
C ALA A 47 -5.43 0.55 -12.41
N ALA A 48 -5.27 -0.57 -11.71
CA ALA A 48 -4.03 -1.34 -11.76
C ALA A 48 -3.77 -1.87 -13.18
N SER A 49 -2.53 -1.72 -13.62
CA SER A 49 -2.00 -2.21 -14.88
C SER A 49 -1.36 -3.58 -14.70
N SER A 50 -1.31 -4.33 -15.81
CA SER A 50 -0.57 -5.59 -15.93
C SER A 50 0.94 -5.39 -15.98
N ASN A 51 1.42 -4.14 -16.08
CA ASN A 51 2.83 -3.79 -16.02
C ASN A 51 3.15 -3.10 -14.68
N PRO A 52 4.10 -3.63 -13.89
CA PRO A 52 4.43 -3.06 -12.57
C PRO A 52 5.00 -1.65 -12.64
N ILE A 53 5.73 -1.28 -13.71
CA ILE A 53 6.33 0.06 -13.84
C ILE A 53 5.25 1.13 -14.00
N PHE A 54 4.19 0.84 -14.78
CA PHE A 54 3.08 1.77 -14.90
C PHE A 54 2.35 1.94 -13.55
N ASN A 55 2.20 0.88 -12.77
CA ASN A 55 1.61 0.98 -11.43
C ASN A 55 2.44 1.90 -10.53
N PHE A 56 3.77 1.79 -10.62
CA PHE A 56 4.67 2.68 -9.92
C PHE A 56 4.54 4.15 -10.38
N TYR A 57 4.47 4.40 -11.69
CA TYR A 57 4.35 5.77 -12.23
C TYR A 57 3.07 6.50 -11.81
N TYR A 58 1.96 5.76 -11.68
CA TYR A 58 0.71 6.31 -11.17
C TYR A 58 0.72 6.41 -9.64
N GLY A 59 1.38 5.47 -8.93
CA GLY A 59 1.56 5.49 -7.48
C GLY A 59 2.36 6.67 -6.96
N VAL A 60 3.46 7.03 -7.64
CA VAL A 60 4.31 8.18 -7.29
C VAL A 60 3.72 9.53 -7.73
N GLY A 61 2.68 9.50 -8.57
CA GLY A 61 2.01 10.69 -9.08
C GLY A 61 2.80 11.46 -10.13
N ARG A 62 2.15 12.45 -10.77
CA ARG A 62 2.72 13.22 -11.89
C ARG A 62 3.85 14.17 -11.51
N LYS A 63 4.05 14.45 -10.21
CA LYS A 63 4.97 15.50 -9.73
C LYS A 63 6.46 15.12 -9.82
N VAL A 64 6.80 13.84 -9.95
CA VAL A 64 8.20 13.38 -10.05
C VAL A 64 8.56 13.17 -11.53
N CYS A 65 8.68 14.25 -12.31
CA CYS A 65 8.64 14.11 -13.78
C CYS A 65 9.98 13.70 -14.44
N ALA A 66 11.14 14.09 -13.90
CA ALA A 66 12.42 13.87 -14.58
C ALA A 66 13.18 12.60 -14.14
N SER A 67 12.96 12.09 -12.92
CA SER A 67 13.79 11.04 -12.30
C SER A 67 13.01 9.76 -11.94
N ARG A 68 11.80 9.56 -12.49
CA ARG A 68 10.96 8.39 -12.20
C ARG A 68 11.62 7.07 -12.61
N GLY A 69 12.34 7.04 -13.72
CA GLY A 69 13.07 5.86 -14.17
C GLY A 69 14.22 5.49 -13.25
N ASP A 70 14.97 6.48 -12.78
CA ASP A 70 16.11 6.26 -11.87
C ASP A 70 15.63 5.89 -10.47
N LEU A 71 14.55 6.51 -9.99
CA LEU A 71 13.91 6.13 -8.73
C LEU A 71 13.45 4.66 -8.77
N TRP A 72 12.83 4.22 -9.87
CA TRP A 72 12.49 2.81 -10.03
C TRP A 72 13.73 1.91 -9.99
N LYS A 73 14.86 2.32 -10.57
CA LYS A 73 16.09 1.52 -10.51
C LYS A 73 16.66 1.45 -9.09
N THR A 74 16.65 2.55 -8.35
CA THR A 74 17.19 2.64 -6.98
C THR A 74 16.30 1.98 -5.92
N MET A 75 15.00 1.83 -6.18
CA MET A 75 14.10 1.16 -5.24
C MET A 75 14.49 -0.30 -5.02
N SER A 76 14.35 -0.75 -3.78
CA SER A 76 14.58 -2.14 -3.37
C SER A 76 13.54 -3.08 -3.98
N ASP A 77 13.86 -4.38 -4.05
CA ASP A 77 12.93 -5.38 -4.59
C ASP A 77 11.66 -5.52 -3.73
N ASP A 78 11.76 -5.31 -2.42
CA ASP A 78 10.61 -5.35 -1.50
C ASP A 78 9.59 -4.25 -1.81
N GLU A 79 10.08 -3.03 -2.07
CA GLU A 79 9.21 -1.91 -2.46
C GLU A 79 8.58 -2.14 -3.83
N LYS A 80 9.32 -2.79 -4.75
CA LYS A 80 8.81 -3.17 -6.07
C LYS A 80 7.79 -4.30 -6.01
N GLU A 81 7.85 -5.17 -5.00
CA GLU A 81 7.02 -6.37 -4.93
C GLU A 81 5.53 -6.05 -4.83
N SER A 82 5.17 -4.94 -4.18
CA SER A 82 3.78 -4.47 -4.14
C SER A 82 3.24 -4.17 -5.55
N TYR A 83 4.03 -3.48 -6.39
CA TYR A 83 3.67 -3.17 -7.77
C TYR A 83 3.66 -4.41 -8.67
N ARG A 84 4.57 -5.37 -8.44
CA ARG A 84 4.63 -6.67 -9.12
C ARG A 84 3.43 -7.53 -8.79
N THR A 85 3.02 -7.56 -7.52
CA THR A 85 1.87 -8.33 -7.04
C THR A 85 0.58 -7.85 -7.71
N MET A 86 0.36 -6.53 -7.78
CA MET A 86 -0.78 -5.96 -8.52
C MET A 86 -0.76 -6.34 -10.00
N ALA A 87 0.40 -6.25 -10.64
CA ALA A 87 0.56 -6.58 -12.04
C ALA A 87 0.28 -8.06 -12.34
N LYS A 88 0.76 -8.98 -11.49
CA LYS A 88 0.47 -10.42 -11.56
C LYS A 88 -1.03 -10.68 -11.43
N GLU A 89 -1.67 -10.05 -10.45
CA GLU A 89 -3.11 -10.23 -10.21
C GLU A 89 -3.95 -9.68 -11.37
N GLU A 90 -3.60 -8.52 -11.93
CA GLU A 90 -4.30 -7.96 -13.09
C GLU A 90 -4.13 -8.85 -14.33
N LYS A 91 -2.94 -9.46 -14.55
CA LYS A 91 -2.75 -10.46 -15.60
C LYS A 91 -3.65 -11.68 -15.39
N ARG A 92 -3.73 -12.18 -14.14
CA ARG A 92 -4.59 -13.32 -13.78
C ARG A 92 -6.06 -13.01 -14.07
N LEU A 93 -6.54 -11.84 -13.66
CA LEU A 93 -7.93 -11.40 -13.90
C LEU A 93 -8.24 -11.23 -15.38
N LYS A 94 -7.33 -10.67 -16.18
CA LYS A 94 -7.51 -10.56 -17.63
C LYS A 94 -7.64 -11.93 -18.31
N ARG A 95 -6.84 -12.92 -17.89
CA ARG A 95 -6.96 -14.31 -18.38
C ARG A 95 -8.31 -14.91 -18.02
N LEU A 96 -8.77 -14.76 -16.77
CA LEU A 96 -10.09 -15.23 -16.36
C LEU A 96 -11.21 -14.57 -17.18
N ARG A 97 -11.19 -13.25 -17.37
CA ARG A 97 -12.20 -12.53 -18.15
C ARG A 97 -12.28 -13.00 -19.60
N ARG A 98 -11.14 -13.28 -20.23
CA ARG A 98 -11.11 -13.88 -21.58
C ARG A 98 -11.77 -15.25 -21.58
N ASN A 99 -11.44 -16.10 -20.63
CA ASN A 99 -11.96 -17.47 -20.56
C ASN A 99 -13.47 -17.53 -20.24
N VAL A 100 -13.99 -16.54 -19.51
CA VAL A 100 -15.43 -16.41 -19.25
C VAL A 100 -16.17 -15.95 -20.51
N CYS A 101 -15.62 -15.01 -21.27
CA CYS A 101 -16.23 -14.50 -22.51
C CYS A 101 -16.22 -15.53 -23.65
N VAL A 102 -15.24 -16.44 -23.69
CA VAL A 102 -15.18 -17.53 -24.69
C VAL A 102 -16.18 -18.66 -24.36
N LYS A 103 -16.75 -18.69 -23.17
CA LYS A 103 -17.72 -19.71 -22.71
C LYS A 103 -19.17 -19.22 -22.70
N ALA A 104 -19.45 -18.01 -23.17
CA ALA A 104 -20.79 -17.44 -23.30
C ALA A 104 -21.17 -17.40 -24.79
#